data_AF-A0A841DUP9-F1
#
_entry.id   AF-A0A841DUP9-F1
#
_cell.length_a   1.000
_cell.length_b   1.000
_cell.length_c   1.000
_cell.angle_alpha   90.00
_cell.angle_beta   90.00
_cell.angle_gamma   90.00
#
_symmetry.space_group_name_H-M   'P 1'
#
loop_
_entity.id
_entity.type
_entity.pdbx_description
1 polymer ?
#
loop_
_entity_poly.entity_id
_entity_poly.type
_entity_poly.pdbx_seq_one_letter_code
_entity_poly.pdbx_strand_id
1 'polypeptide(L)' 'MKIIKGDPTPEELAALVTVLAARAGTPGPSPDPQRANNWATYWRNARQPLHPGPGQWRASAHP' A
#
# COMPACT_ATOMS: atom_id res chain seq x y z
N MET A 1 0.79 15.69 -3.51
CA MET A 1 1.92 16.42 -2.90
C MET A 1 3.14 16.18 -3.79
N LYS A 2 3.55 17.19 -4.56
CA LYS A 2 4.66 17.08 -5.52
C LYS A 2 5.85 17.82 -4.93
N ILE A 3 6.97 17.12 -4.73
CA ILE A 3 8.23 17.78 -4.41
C ILE A 3 8.83 18.25 -5.73
N ILE A 4 8.92 19.56 -5.91
CA ILE A 4 9.40 20.20 -7.14
C ILE A 4 10.78 20.80 -6.87
N LYS A 5 11.73 20.00 -6.37
CA LYS A 5 13.17 20.32 -6.18
C LYS A 5 13.47 21.58 -5.33
N GLY A 6 14.10 21.55 -4.15
CA GLY A 6 14.72 20.49 -3.36
C GLY A 6 15.77 21.10 -2.43
N ASP A 7 15.37 21.49 -1.22
CA ASP A 7 16.16 21.59 0.03
C ASP A 7 15.20 22.04 1.16
N PRO A 8 14.34 21.15 1.70
CA PRO A 8 13.45 21.54 2.79
C PRO A 8 14.28 21.83 4.03
N THR A 9 13.90 22.85 4.80
CA THR A 9 14.59 23.08 6.08
C THR A 9 14.35 21.88 7.01
N PRO A 10 15.21 21.65 8.02
CA PRO A 10 15.01 20.57 8.99
C PRO A 10 13.63 20.66 9.67
N GLU A 11 13.13 21.87 9.90
CA GLU A 11 11.82 22.13 10.51
C GLU A 11 10.67 21.74 9.57
N GLU A 12 10.78 22.04 8.28
CA GLU A 12 9.77 21.66 7.28
C GLU A 12 9.71 20.14 7.10
N LEU A 13 10.88 19.49 7.11
CA LEU A 13 10.96 18.03 7.09
C LEU A 13 10.33 17.42 8.35
N ALA A 14 10.65 17.96 9.53
CA ALA A 14 10.08 17.53 10.79
C ALA A 14 8.55 17.68 10.80
N ALA A 15 8.03 18.84 10.38
CA ALA A 15 6.60 19.11 10.30
C ALA A 15 5.89 18.11 9.38
N LEU A 16 6.47 17.83 8.21
CA LEU A 16 5.91 16.85 7.26
C LEU A 16 5.88 15.43 7.85
N VAL A 17 6.97 15.00 8.47
CA VAL A 17 7.06 13.68 9.12
C VAL A 17 6.05 13.57 10.26
N THR A 18 5.91 14.61 11.10
CA THR A 18 4.93 14.65 12.19
C THR A 18 3.49 14.50 11.68
N VAL A 19 3.12 15.22 10.62
CA VAL A 19 1.78 15.12 10.03
C VAL A 19 1.53 13.72 9.46
N LEU A 20 2.52 13.14 8.78
CA LEU A 20 2.42 11.78 8.23
C LEU A 20 2.32 10.72 9.33
N ALA A 21 3.11 10.84 10.39
CA ALA A 21 3.08 9.93 11.53
C ALA A 21 1.74 10.03 12.29
N ALA A 22 1.24 11.24 12.53
CA ALA A 22 -0.07 11.45 13.15
C ALA A 22 -1.21 10.82 12.32
N ARG A 23 -1.13 10.91 10.99
CA ARG A 23 -2.09 10.27 10.10
C ARG A 23 -1.95 8.75 10.06
N ALA A 24 -0.72 8.21 10.12
CA ALA A 24 -0.48 6.77 10.09
C ALA A 24 -0.88 6.07 11.40
N GLY A 25 -0.83 6.79 12.53
CA GLY A 25 -1.21 6.28 13.84
C GLY A 25 -2.70 6.07 14.05
N THR A 26 -3.57 6.47 13.11
CA THR A 26 -5.00 6.17 13.21
C THR A 26 -5.20 4.66 13.04
N PRO A 27 -5.71 3.94 14.07
CA PRO A 27 -5.94 2.51 13.95
C PRO A 27 -6.88 2.24 12.78
N GLY A 28 -6.40 1.49 11.79
CA GLY A 28 -7.26 0.92 10.78
C GLY A 28 -8.19 -0.14 11.38
N PRO A 29 -9.23 -0.58 10.64
CA PRO A 29 -10.01 -1.72 11.07
C PRO A 29 -9.09 -2.91 11.36
N SER A 30 -9.41 -3.68 12.41
CA SER A 30 -8.66 -4.89 12.76
C SER A 30 -8.52 -5.78 11.52
N PRO A 31 -7.31 -6.34 11.26
CA PRO A 31 -7.15 -7.30 10.18
C PRO A 31 -8.19 -8.41 10.33
N ASP A 32 -8.94 -8.66 9.26
CA ASP A 32 -9.84 -9.80 9.20
C ASP A 32 -9.01 -11.05 8.87
N PRO A 33 -8.87 -12.01 9.81
CA PRO A 33 -8.08 -13.21 9.57
C PRO A 33 -8.64 -14.11 8.46
N GLN A 34 -9.92 -13.92 8.07
CA GLN A 34 -10.52 -14.62 6.93
C GLN A 34 -10.29 -13.91 5.60
N ARG A 35 -9.82 -12.66 5.63
CA ARG A 35 -9.35 -11.94 4.45
C ARG A 35 -7.95 -12.45 4.11
N ALA A 36 -7.88 -13.72 3.71
CA ALA A 36 -6.69 -14.27 3.09
C ALA A 36 -6.42 -13.41 1.87
N ASN A 37 -5.33 -12.64 1.93
CA ASN A 37 -4.96 -11.81 0.82
C ASN A 37 -4.82 -12.69 -0.42
N ASN A 38 -5.31 -12.24 -1.56
CA ASN A 38 -5.04 -12.91 -2.82
C ASN A 38 -3.53 -13.23 -2.97
N TRP A 39 -2.63 -12.50 -2.31
CA TRP A 39 -1.20 -12.77 -2.24
C TRP A 39 -0.79 -13.97 -1.37
N ALA A 40 -1.56 -14.30 -0.33
CA ALA A 40 -1.32 -15.43 0.58
C ALA A 40 -1.92 -16.76 0.08
N THR A 41 -2.58 -16.77 -1.07
CA THR A 41 -3.31 -17.95 -1.53
C THR A 41 -2.40 -19.02 -2.13
N TYR A 42 -2.58 -20.27 -1.69
CA TYR A 42 -1.72 -21.40 -2.05
C TYR A 42 -1.52 -21.60 -3.56
N TRP A 43 -2.54 -21.38 -4.40
CA TRP A 43 -2.43 -21.58 -5.86
C TRP A 43 -1.51 -20.58 -6.57
N ARG A 44 -1.14 -19.46 -5.93
CA ARG A 44 -0.12 -18.51 -6.45
C ARG A 44 1.31 -18.93 -6.14
N ASN A 45 1.52 -19.87 -5.21
CA ASN A 45 2.82 -20.51 -5.01
C ASN A 45 3.17 -21.45 -6.19
N ALA A 46 2.16 -21.88 -6.95
CA ALA A 46 2.35 -22.49 -8.25
C ALA A 46 2.45 -21.39 -9.32
N ARG A 47 3.47 -21.45 -10.18
CA ARG A 47 3.60 -20.53 -11.32
C ARG A 47 2.43 -20.74 -12.29
N GLN A 48 1.44 -19.86 -12.24
CA GLN A 48 0.38 -19.78 -13.23
C GLN A 48 0.70 -18.69 -14.26
N PRO A 49 0.42 -18.92 -15.56
CA PRO A 49 0.52 -17.88 -16.56
C PRO A 49 -0.36 -16.67 -16.21
N LEU A 50 0.19 -15.46 -16.38
CA LEU A 50 -0.59 -14.23 -16.26
C LEU A 50 -1.40 -14.02 -17.54
N HIS A 51 -2.72 -13.95 -17.41
CA HIS A 51 -3.61 -13.69 -18.54
C HIS A 51 -3.96 -12.19 -18.59
N PRO A 52 -3.65 -11.47 -19.67
CA PRO A 52 -4.10 -10.08 -19.83
C PRO A 52 -5.62 -10.04 -20.02
N GLY A 53 -6.30 -9.09 -19.37
CA GLY A 53 -7.74 -8.91 -19.52
C GLY A 53 -8.33 -7.82 -18.62
N PRO A 54 -9.58 -7.40 -18.87
CA PRO A 54 -10.26 -6.42 -18.03
C PRO A 54 -10.27 -6.83 -16.56
N GLY A 55 -9.88 -5.93 -15.66
CA GLY A 55 -9.85 -6.17 -14.22
C GLY A 55 -8.63 -6.91 -13.68
N GLN A 56 -7.78 -7.49 -14.53
CA GLN A 56 -6.64 -8.31 -14.07
C GLN A 56 -5.57 -7.48 -13.34
N TRP A 57 -5.38 -6.22 -13.73
CA TRP A 57 -4.48 -5.31 -13.01
C TRP A 57 -5.03 -4.90 -11.63
N ARG A 58 -6.37 -4.79 -11.50
CA ARG A 58 -7.03 -4.50 -10.21
C ARG A 58 -6.93 -5.70 -9.27
N ALA A 59 -7.00 -6.93 -9.79
CA ALA A 59 -6.85 -8.16 -9.02
C ALA A 59 -5.51 -8.25 -8.27
N SER A 60 -4.45 -7.62 -8.79
CA SER A 60 -3.15 -7.54 -8.10
C SER A 60 -3.19 -6.70 -6.82
N ALA A 61 -4.12 -5.75 -6.71
CA ALA A 61 -4.29 -4.87 -5.56
C ALA A 61 -5.52 -5.25 -4.70
N HIS A 62 -6.24 -6.31 -5.07
CA HIS A 62 -7.34 -6.81 -4.25
C HIS A 62 -6.79 -7.44 -2.96
N PRO A 63 -7.51 -7.26 -1.83
CA PRO A 63 -7.01 -7.57 -0.51
C PRO A 63 -6.62 -9.01 -0.29
#